data_AF-A0A382SIQ3-F1
#
_entry.id   AF-A0A382SIQ3-F1
#
_cell.length_a   1.000
_cell.length_b   1.000
_cell.length_c   1.000
_cell.angle_alpha   90.00
_cell.angle_beta   90.00
_cell.angle_gamma   90.00
#
_symmetry.space_group_name_H-M   'P 1'
#
loop_
_entity.id
_entity.type
_entity.pdbx_description
1 polymer ?
#
loop_
_entity_poly.entity_id
_entity_poly.type
_entity_poly.pdbx_seq_one_letter_code
_entity_poly.pdbx_strand_id
1 'polypeptide(L)' 'MPDVKILITGGLGYLGGRIADSLKRNHSEATIILGTSRKTSEVPGWAKPFQIVQLDIRDQTS' A
#
# COMPACT_ATOMS: atom_id res chain seq x y z
N MET A 1 -11.95 -16.27 9.06
CA MET A 1 -10.47 -16.13 9.04
C MET A 1 -10.14 -14.75 9.60
N PRO A 2 -9.03 -14.56 10.34
CA PRO A 2 -8.66 -13.24 10.83
C PRO A 2 -8.53 -12.26 9.66
N ASP A 3 -8.90 -11.01 9.91
CA ASP A 3 -8.81 -9.91 8.93
C ASP A 3 -7.33 -9.66 8.59
N VAL A 4 -6.85 -10.21 7.48
CA VAL A 4 -5.44 -10.15 7.09
C VAL A 4 -5.15 -8.77 6.53
N LYS A 5 -4.27 -8.02 7.18
CA LYS A 5 -3.80 -6.70 6.72
C LYS A 5 -2.37 -6.79 6.23
N ILE A 6 -2.13 -6.33 5.01
CA ILE A 6 -0.82 -6.37 4.36
C ILE A 6 -0.37 -4.93 4.09
N LEU A 7 0.72 -4.53 4.73
CA LEU A 7 1.41 -3.28 4.44
C LEU A 7 2.51 -3.52 3.40
N ILE A 8 2.44 -2.79 2.28
CA ILE A 8 3.47 -2.80 1.23
C ILE A 8 4.25 -1.48 1.31
N THR A 9 5.48 -1.51 1.80
CA THR A 9 6.40 -0.37 1.74
C THR A 9 6.86 -0.14 0.30
N GLY A 10 7.04 1.13 -0.10
CA GLY A 10 7.24 1.44 -1.52
C GLY A 10 6.03 1.05 -2.38
N GLY A 11 4.84 0.96 -1.79
CA GLY A 11 3.62 0.45 -2.43
C GLY A 11 3.18 1.26 -3.65
N LEU A 12 3.52 2.55 -3.69
CA LEU A 12 3.28 3.43 -4.85
C LEU A 12 4.40 3.35 -5.93
N GLY A 13 5.37 2.45 -5.78
CA GLY A 13 6.42 2.19 -6.76
C GLY A 13 5.98 1.19 -7.84
N TYR A 14 6.81 1.02 -8.87
CA TYR A 14 6.52 0.14 -10.01
C TYR A 14 6.19 -1.31 -9.61
N LEU A 15 7.00 -1.89 -8.72
CA LEU A 15 6.80 -3.27 -8.25
C LEU A 15 5.72 -3.34 -7.16
N GLY A 16 5.76 -2.41 -6.19
CA GLY A 16 4.79 -2.36 -5.10
C GLY A 16 3.34 -2.32 -5.60
N GLY A 17 3.06 -1.50 -6.62
CA GLY A 17 1.70 -1.39 -7.18
C GLY A 17 1.25 -2.67 -7.89
N ARG A 18 2.15 -3.40 -8.55
CA ARG A 18 1.82 -4.68 -9.20
C ARG A 18 1.58 -5.80 -8.20
N ILE A 19 2.35 -5.81 -7.12
CA ILE A 19 2.14 -6.75 -6.00
C ILE A 19 0.79 -6.46 -5.36
N ALA A 20 0.48 -5.19 -5.09
CA ALA A 20 -0.80 -4.76 -4.54
C ALA A 20 -1.99 -5.17 -5.41
N ASP A 21 -1.90 -4.95 -6.73
CA ASP A 21 -2.92 -5.34 -7.70
C ASP A 21 -3.10 -6.86 -7.75
N SER A 22 -2.01 -7.63 -7.81
CA SER A 22 -2.06 -9.09 -7.80
C SER A 22 -2.71 -9.62 -6.52
N LEU A 23 -2.33 -9.08 -5.35
CA LEU A 23 -2.93 -9.47 -4.07
C LEU A 23 -4.41 -9.12 -4.01
N LYS A 24 -4.81 -7.92 -4.46
CA LYS A 24 -6.21 -7.52 -4.47
C LYS A 24 -7.09 -8.42 -5.34
N ARG A 25 -6.56 -8.89 -6.48
CA ARG A 25 -7.27 -9.78 -7.41
C ARG A 25 -7.36 -11.23 -6.92
N ASN A 26 -6.34 -11.73 -6.25
CA ASN A 26 -6.25 -13.14 -5.87
C ASN A 26 -6.60 -13.42 -4.40
N HIS A 27 -6.59 -12.39 -3.55
CA HIS A 27 -6.82 -12.46 -2.11
C HIS A 27 -7.77 -11.33 -1.68
N SER A 28 -9.02 -11.40 -2.14
CA SER A 28 -10.03 -10.36 -1.92
C SER A 28 -10.34 -10.06 -0.44
N GLU A 29 -10.08 -11.04 0.42
CA GLU A 29 -10.22 -10.99 1.87
C GLU A 29 -9.11 -10.21 2.57
N ALA A 30 -7.99 -9.96 1.89
CA ALA A 30 -6.89 -9.19 2.45
C ALA A 30 -7.11 -7.68 2.27
N THR A 31 -6.93 -6.93 3.35
CA THR A 31 -6.86 -5.47 3.29
C THR A 31 -5.43 -5.06 2.94
N ILE A 32 -5.26 -4.45 1.77
CA ILE A 32 -3.96 -4.01 1.26
C ILE A 32 -3.76 -2.52 1.56
N ILE A 33 -2.63 -2.20 2.20
CA ILE A 33 -2.23 -0.84 2.59
C ILE A 33 -0.91 -0.50 1.89
N LEU A 34 -0.84 0.65 1.23
CA LEU A 34 0.37 1.11 0.54
C LEU A 34 1.09 2.15 1.40
N GLY A 35 2.29 1.80 1.86
CA GLY A 35 3.20 2.72 2.55
C GLY A 35 4.05 3.51 1.56
N THR A 36 4.13 4.83 1.75
CA THR A 36 4.99 5.72 0.96
C THR A 36 5.64 6.79 1.82
N SER A 37 6.94 7.03 1.62
CA SER A 37 7.64 8.16 2.25
C SER A 37 7.39 9.48 1.52
N ARG A 38 6.91 9.41 0.27
CA ARG A 38 6.58 10.59 -0.53
C ARG A 38 5.34 11.27 0.06
N LYS A 39 5.42 12.59 0.27
CA LYS A 39 4.25 13.45 0.45
C LYS A 39 3.51 13.50 -0.87
N THR A 40 2.59 12.57 -1.08
CA THR A 40 1.81 12.49 -2.31
C THR A 40 0.64 13.43 -2.18
N SER A 41 0.70 14.59 -2.84
CA SER A 41 -0.42 15.54 -2.88
C SER A 41 -1.61 15.00 -3.67
N GLU A 42 -1.36 14.05 -4.58
CA GLU A 42 -2.39 13.42 -5.40
C GLU A 42 -2.17 11.91 -5.51
N VAL A 43 -3.24 11.14 -5.28
CA VAL A 43 -3.21 9.68 -5.37
C VAL A 43 -3.39 9.26 -6.83
N PRO A 44 -2.45 8.48 -7.42
CA PRO A 44 -2.59 7.97 -8.78
C PRO A 44 -3.91 7.20 -8.95
N GLY A 45 -4.55 7.29 -10.12
CA GLY A 45 -5.85 6.66 -10.37
C GLY A 45 -5.90 5.16 -10.04
N TRP A 46 -4.84 4.42 -10.36
CA TRP A 46 -4.73 2.99 -10.06
C TRP A 46 -4.65 2.68 -8.56
N ALA A 47 -4.19 3.64 -7.75
CA ALA A 47 -3.95 3.46 -6.33
C ALA A 47 -5.19 3.81 -5.46
N LYS A 48 -6.21 4.44 -6.05
CA LYS A 48 -7.48 4.81 -5.38
C LYS A 48 -8.19 3.66 -4.64
N PRO A 49 -8.15 2.39 -5.10
CA PRO A 49 -8.77 1.27 -4.39
C PRO A 49 -8.06 0.87 -3.09
N PHE A 50 -6.87 1.42 -2.82
CA PHE A 50 -6.03 1.04 -1.70
C PHE A 50 -6.01 2.14 -0.62
N GLN A 51 -5.90 1.72 0.64
CA GLN A 51 -5.53 2.65 1.70
C GLN A 51 -4.06 3.03 1.53
N ILE A 52 -3.75 4.33 1.54
CA ILE A 52 -2.39 4.84 1.46
C ILE A 52 -2.03 5.48 2.79
N VAL A 53 -0.86 5.12 3.31
CA VAL A 53 -0.33 5.69 4.55
C VAL A 53 1.01 6.35 4.26
N GLN A 54 1.21 7.54 4.84
CA GLN A 54 2.50 8.17 4.84
C GLN A 54 3.38 7.47 5.87
N LEU A 55 4.51 6.93 5.42
CA LEU A 55 5.41 6.12 6.22
C LEU A 55 6.85 6.33 5.73
N ASP A 56 7.69 6.92 6.58
CA ASP A 56 9.14 6.87 6.38
C ASP A 56 9.70 5.74 7.26
N ILE A 57 10.15 4.66 6.63
CA ILE A 57 10.71 3.49 7.33
C ILE A 57 12.02 3.77 8.06
N ARG A 58 12.64 4.93 7.81
CA ARG A 58 13.86 5.38 8.47
C ARG A 58 13.57 6.18 9.73
N ASP A 59 12.34 6.66 9.89
CA ASP A 59 11.92 7.36 11.09
C ASP A 59 11.63 6.34 12.19
N GLN A 60 12.46 6.34 13.24
CA GLN A 60 12.32 5.45 14.39
C GLN A 60 11.43 6.07 15.49
N THR A 61 11.02 7.32 15.31
CA THR A 61 10.19 8.10 16.22
C THR A 61 8.78 8.13 15.63
N SER A 62 8.02 7.05 15.88
CA SER A 62 6.62 6.96 15.45
C SER A 62 5.72 8.00 16.12
#